data_AF-A0A8T5MP90-F1
#
_entry.id   AF-A0A8T5MP90-F1
#
_cell.length_a   1.000
_cell.length_b   1.000
_cell.length_c   1.000
_cell.angle_alpha   90.00
_cell.angle_beta   90.00
_cell.angle_gamma   90.00
#
_symmetry.space_group_name_H-M   'P 1'
#
loop_
_entity.id
_entity.type
_entity.pdbx_description
1 polymer ?
#
loop_
_entity_poly.entity_id
_entity_poly.type
_entity_poly.pdbx_seq_one_letter_code
_entity_poly.pdbx_strand_id
1 'polypeptide(L)'
;MKSDTKIAVIRIRGQIGIDQDIKETLFRLKIRRKYSCVVLEPNQINLGMIKKVRSFVSYGEISKEIYEELLKKRGIKNSEGKLKPFFRLHPPRGGAETKLHYPKGILGENKEINKLIERML
;
A
#
# COMPACT_ATOMS: atom_id res chain seq x y z
N MET A 1 11.74 17.61 15.97
CA MET A 1 10.55 17.61 15.09
C MET A 1 10.53 16.28 14.36
N LYS A 2 9.61 15.36 14.71
CA LYS A 2 9.47 14.12 13.94
C LYS A 2 8.87 14.51 12.60
N SER A 3 9.62 14.38 11.52
CA SER A 3 9.07 14.45 10.18
C SER A 3 7.93 13.44 10.11
N ASP A 4 6.72 13.91 9.81
CA ASP A 4 5.48 13.12 9.77
C ASP A 4 5.43 12.25 8.50
N THR A 5 6.58 11.64 8.17
CA THR A 5 6.82 10.82 6.99
C THR A 5 6.00 9.56 7.14
N LYS A 6 5.06 9.35 6.24
CA LYS A 6 4.24 8.14 6.19
C LYS A 6 4.56 7.39 4.89
N ILE A 7 4.52 6.07 4.96
CA ILE A 7 4.71 5.19 3.81
C ILE A 7 3.36 4.56 3.48
N ALA A 8 2.90 4.75 2.25
CA ALA A 8 1.78 4.01 1.71
C ALA A 8 2.28 2.70 1.10
N VAL A 9 1.56 1.61 1.34
CA VAL A 9 1.86 0.28 0.81
C VAL A 9 0.59 -0.28 0.18
N ILE A 10 0.63 -0.57 -1.12
CA ILE A 10 -0.51 -1.05 -1.91
C ILE A 10 -0.22 -2.46 -2.41
N ARG A 11 -1.15 -3.39 -2.23
CA ARG A 11 -1.04 -4.72 -2.83
C ARG A 11 -1.34 -4.72 -4.31
N ILE A 12 -0.38 -5.13 -5.12
CA ILE A 12 -0.53 -5.18 -6.57
C ILE A 12 -0.78 -6.61 -7.06
N ARG A 13 -0.10 -7.61 -6.49
CA ARG A 13 -0.25 -9.02 -6.90
C ARG A 13 -1.28 -9.79 -6.05
N GLY A 14 -1.84 -10.84 -6.64
CA GLY A 14 -2.86 -11.72 -6.06
C GLY A 14 -2.35 -12.60 -4.91
N GLN A 15 -3.03 -13.69 -4.57
CA GLN A 15 -2.63 -14.64 -3.51
C GLN A 15 -2.14 -15.99 -4.03
N ILE A 16 -2.35 -16.28 -5.31
CA ILE A 16 -2.08 -17.58 -5.92
C ILE A 16 -0.57 -17.79 -6.04
N GLY A 17 -0.08 -18.95 -5.60
CA GLY A 17 1.34 -19.34 -5.71
C GLY A 17 2.30 -18.51 -4.85
N ILE A 18 1.81 -17.89 -3.77
CA ILE A 18 2.66 -17.12 -2.85
C ILE A 18 3.19 -18.02 -1.72
N ASP A 19 4.49 -17.93 -1.46
CA ASP A 19 5.13 -18.59 -0.33
C ASP A 19 4.46 -18.24 1.00
N GLN A 20 4.33 -19.22 1.88
CA GLN A 20 3.63 -19.07 3.14
C GLN A 20 4.20 -17.93 4.00
N ASP A 21 5.54 -17.80 4.02
CA ASP A 21 6.27 -16.71 4.67
C ASP A 21 5.88 -15.30 4.19
N ILE A 22 5.73 -15.15 2.87
CA ILE A 22 5.34 -13.88 2.24
C ILE A 22 3.88 -13.60 2.55
N LYS A 23 3.03 -14.63 2.46
CA LYS A 23 1.60 -14.54 2.80
C LYS A 23 1.39 -14.10 4.25
N GLU A 24 2.17 -14.66 5.18
CA GLU A 24 2.13 -14.27 6.59
C GLU A 24 2.59 -12.82 6.79
N THR A 25 3.68 -12.41 6.13
CA THR A 25 4.17 -11.02 6.21
C THR A 25 3.11 -10.03 5.72
N LEU A 26 2.46 -10.32 4.59
CA LEU A 26 1.35 -9.52 4.07
C LEU A 26 0.15 -9.50 5.02
N PHE A 27 -0.13 -10.61 5.72
CA PHE A 27 -1.19 -10.68 6.72
C PHE A 27 -0.89 -9.81 7.94
N ARG A 28 0.36 -9.82 8.44
CA ARG A 28 0.84 -8.98 9.55
C ARG A 28 0.76 -7.49 9.21
N LEU A 29 1.10 -7.11 7.98
CA LEU A 29 0.92 -5.75 7.46
C LEU A 29 -0.57 -5.37 7.23
N LYS A 30 -1.51 -6.30 7.43
CA LYS A 30 -2.96 -6.13 7.22
C LYS A 30 -3.37 -5.94 5.75
N ILE A 31 -2.51 -6.38 4.82
CA ILE A 31 -2.68 -6.23 3.38
C ILE A 31 -3.15 -7.55 2.75
N ARG A 32 -4.44 -7.86 2.93
CA ARG A 32 -4.98 -9.20 2.62
C ARG A 32 -5.43 -9.38 1.17
N ARG A 33 -5.87 -8.34 0.47
CA ARG A 33 -6.49 -8.46 -0.87
C ARG A 33 -5.81 -7.56 -1.89
N LYS A 34 -5.94 -7.88 -3.17
CA LYS A 34 -5.45 -7.02 -4.25
C LYS A 34 -6.05 -5.61 -4.09
N TYR A 35 -5.24 -4.59 -4.31
CA TYR A 35 -5.60 -3.17 -4.18
C TYR A 35 -6.05 -2.75 -2.77
N SER A 36 -5.67 -3.50 -1.72
CA SER A 36 -5.69 -2.94 -0.36
C SER A 36 -4.46 -2.07 -0.15
N CYS A 37 -4.66 -0.88 0.39
CA CYS A 37 -3.62 0.06 0.80
C CYS A 37 -3.56 0.15 2.32
N VAL A 38 -2.35 0.23 2.88
CA VAL A 38 -2.12 0.53 4.30
C VAL A 38 -1.10 1.65 4.38
N VAL A 39 -1.30 2.56 5.32
CA VAL A 39 -0.37 3.67 5.59
C VAL A 39 0.33 3.38 6.92
N LEU A 40 1.65 3.37 6.91
CA LEU A 40 2.50 2.97 8.03
C LEU A 40 3.52 4.06 8.34
N GLU A 41 3.94 4.10 9.60
CA GLU A 41 5.11 4.88 10.01
C GLU A 41 6.40 4.15 9.64
N PRO A 42 7.45 4.87 9.23
CA PRO A 42 8.76 4.30 8.92
C PRO A 42 9.45 3.84 10.20
N ASN A 43 9.28 2.57 10.54
CA ASN A 43 10.02 1.86 11.58
C ASN A 43 10.89 0.79 10.91
N GLN A 44 12.05 0.46 11.48
CA GLN A 44 12.97 -0.59 11.00
C GLN A 44 12.23 -1.92 10.76
N ILE A 45 11.31 -2.29 11.66
CA ILE A 45 10.50 -3.51 11.53
C ILE A 45 9.57 -3.43 10.31
N ASN A 46 8.85 -2.31 10.15
CA ASN A 46 7.95 -2.09 9.00
C ASN A 46 8.72 -2.08 7.69
N LEU A 47 9.86 -1.39 7.64
CA LEU A 47 10.71 -1.32 6.46
C LEU A 47 11.27 -2.69 6.09
N GLY A 48 11.68 -3.50 7.07
CA GLY A 48 12.10 -4.89 6.84
C GLY A 48 10.99 -5.75 6.23
N MET A 49 9.78 -5.67 6.79
CA MET A 49 8.61 -6.39 6.25
C MET A 49 8.27 -5.94 4.82
N ILE A 50 8.26 -4.63 4.55
CA ILE A 50 7.98 -4.06 3.23
C ILE A 50 9.01 -4.53 2.21
N LYS A 51 10.31 -4.50 2.57
CA LYS A 51 11.40 -5.01 1.71
C LYS A 51 11.24 -6.49 1.39
N LYS A 52 10.83 -7.33 2.36
CA LYS A 52 10.56 -8.76 2.15
C LYS A 52 9.44 -8.99 1.13
N VAL A 53 8.39 -8.16 1.13
CA VAL A 53 7.22 -8.32 0.24
C VAL A 53 7.25 -7.45 -1.02
N ARG A 54 8.37 -6.77 -1.31
CA ARG A 54 8.52 -5.76 -2.39
C ARG A 54 8.05 -6.23 -3.77
N SER A 55 8.13 -7.51 -4.08
CA SER A 55 7.73 -8.08 -5.38
C SER A 55 6.22 -8.27 -5.52
N PHE A 56 5.44 -8.00 -4.47
CA PHE A 56 3.97 -8.14 -4.45
C PHE A 56 3.24 -6.82 -4.20
N VAL A 57 3.96 -5.80 -3.72
CA VAL A 57 3.40 -4.51 -3.32
C VAL A 57 4.08 -3.37 -4.07
N SER A 58 3.39 -2.23 -4.14
CA SER A 58 3.97 -0.92 -4.46
C SER A 58 4.04 -0.14 -3.16
N TYR A 59 5.16 0.54 -2.88
CA TYR A 59 5.28 1.37 -1.69
C TYR A 59 6.07 2.65 -1.95
N GLY A 60 5.77 3.69 -1.19
CA GLY A 60 6.49 4.96 -1.27
C GLY A 60 5.99 5.96 -0.23
N GLU A 61 6.65 7.10 -0.15
CA GLU A 61 6.24 8.20 0.72
C GLU A 61 4.95 8.85 0.22
N ILE A 62 3.97 8.96 1.12
CA ILE A 62 2.69 9.59 0.82
C ILE A 62 2.70 11.05 1.29
N SER A 63 2.21 11.96 0.44
CA SER A 63 2.04 13.35 0.83
C SER A 63 0.86 13.50 1.79
N LYS A 64 0.88 14.56 2.61
CA LYS A 64 -0.22 14.86 3.54
C LYS A 64 -1.56 15.05 2.81
N GLU A 65 -1.53 15.75 1.69
CA GLU A 65 -2.70 16.03 0.84
C GLU A 65 -3.38 14.75 0.36
N ILE A 66 -2.61 13.81 -0.20
CA ILE A 66 -3.13 12.54 -0.69
C ILE A 66 -3.59 11.65 0.45
N TYR A 67 -2.92 11.71 1.60
CA TYR A 67 -3.35 10.98 2.79
C TYR A 67 -4.72 11.47 3.30
N GLU A 68 -4.95 12.78 3.34
CA GLU A 68 -6.25 13.36 3.72
C GLU A 68 -7.34 13.00 2.70
N GLU A 69 -7.04 13.03 1.40
CA GLU A 69 -7.98 12.62 0.36
C GLU A 69 -8.35 11.13 0.48
N LEU A 70 -7.36 10.28 0.74
CA LEU A 70 -7.54 8.85 0.96
C LEU A 70 -8.46 8.58 2.16
N LEU A 71 -8.27 9.30 3.28
CA LEU A 71 -9.12 9.21 4.45
C LEU A 71 -10.56 9.65 4.14
N LYS A 72 -10.74 10.75 3.42
CA LYS A 72 -12.06 11.29 3.07
C LYS A 72 -12.84 10.36 2.14
N LYS A 73 -12.19 9.82 1.09
CA LYS A 73 -12.86 9.02 0.05
C LYS A 73 -12.99 7.53 0.39
N ARG A 74 -12.07 6.98 1.19
CA ARG A 74 -11.96 5.53 1.44
C ARG A 74 -11.85 5.14 2.92
N GLY A 75 -11.84 6.11 3.83
CA GLY A 75 -11.86 5.85 5.27
C GLY A 75 -13.17 5.18 5.68
N ILE A 76 -13.07 3.95 6.16
CA ILE A 76 -14.23 3.18 6.65
C ILE A 76 -14.01 2.92 8.14
N LYS A 77 -15.02 3.22 8.95
CA LYS A 77 -15.02 2.87 10.38
C LYS A 77 -15.44 1.41 10.59
N ASN A 78 -14.92 0.76 11.62
CA ASN A 78 -15.41 -0.52 12.09
C ASN A 78 -16.67 -0.30 12.97
N SER A 79 -17.27 -1.40 13.45
CA SER A 79 -18.46 -1.35 14.30
C SER A 79 -18.26 -0.59 15.62
N GLU A 80 -17.01 -0.43 16.07
CA GLU A 80 -16.62 0.34 17.26
C GLU A 80 -16.36 1.83 16.95
N GLY A 81 -16.59 2.29 15.72
CA GLY A 81 -16.34 3.66 15.29
C GLY A 81 -14.87 4.00 15.03
N LYS A 82 -13.94 3.05 15.19
CA LYS A 82 -12.51 3.22 14.90
C LYS A 82 -12.24 3.05 13.40
N LEU A 83 -11.29 3.83 12.86
CA LEU A 83 -10.89 3.70 11.46
C LEU A 83 -10.30 2.30 11.20
N LYS A 84 -10.72 1.64 10.12
CA LYS A 84 -10.10 0.40 9.69
C LYS A 84 -8.63 0.64 9.33
N PRO A 85 -7.74 -0.31 9.62
CA PRO A 85 -6.29 -0.12 9.43
C PRO A 85 -5.85 -0.22 7.96
N PHE A 86 -6.79 -0.38 7.02
CA PHE A 86 -6.52 -0.49 5.59
C PHE A 86 -7.61 0.24 4.79
N PHE A 87 -7.22 0.70 3.60
CA PHE A 87 -8.08 1.32 2.61
C PHE A 87 -8.29 0.35 1.46
N ARG A 88 -9.53 0.23 0.97
CA ARG A 88 -9.83 -0.54 -0.25
C ARG A 88 -9.83 0.42 -1.42
N LEU A 89 -8.89 0.22 -2.34
CA LEU A 89 -8.75 1.03 -3.53
C LEU A 89 -9.41 0.36 -4.74
N HIS A 90 -9.75 1.17 -5.74
CA HIS A 90 -10.12 0.68 -7.05
C HIS A 90 -8.84 0.28 -7.83
N PRO A 91 -8.90 -0.64 -8.81
CA PRO A 91 -7.81 -0.80 -9.77
C PRO A 91 -7.37 0.55 -10.38
N PRO A 92 -6.11 0.72 -10.78
CA PRO A 92 -5.64 1.99 -11.34
C PRO A 92 -6.33 2.30 -12.68
N ARG A 93 -6.96 3.47 -12.77
CA ARG A 93 -7.54 3.99 -14.02
C ARG A 93 -6.45 4.11 -15.09
N GLY A 94 -6.75 3.65 -16.30
CA GLY A 94 -5.79 3.60 -17.42
C GLY A 94 -4.83 2.39 -17.39
N GLY A 95 -5.00 1.44 -16.46
CA GLY A 95 -4.17 0.25 -16.36
C GLY A 95 -2.76 0.52 -15.85
N ALA A 96 -1.99 -0.52 -15.53
CA ALA A 96 -0.61 -0.37 -15.07
C ALA A 96 0.19 -1.65 -15.31
N GLU A 97 1.50 -1.50 -15.50
CA GLU A 97 2.41 -2.65 -15.58
C GLU A 97 2.65 -3.22 -14.17
N THR A 98 1.95 -4.31 -13.87
CA THR A 98 1.89 -4.94 -12.54
C THR A 98 2.88 -6.09 -12.34
N LYS A 99 3.62 -6.46 -13.40
CA LYS A 99 4.63 -7.53 -13.36
C LYS A 99 6.03 -6.99 -13.09
N LEU A 100 6.32 -5.75 -13.48
CA LEU A 100 7.66 -5.16 -13.35
C LEU A 100 7.78 -4.21 -12.15
N HIS A 101 9.02 -4.05 -11.69
CA HIS A 101 9.39 -3.05 -10.70
C HIS A 101 9.48 -1.65 -11.31
N TYR A 102 9.21 -0.62 -10.49
CA TYR A 102 9.46 0.77 -10.85
C TYR A 102 10.94 0.98 -11.27
N PRO A 103 11.24 1.78 -12.32
CA PRO A 103 10.34 2.66 -13.07
C PRO A 103 9.58 2.02 -14.24
N LYS A 104 9.90 0.77 -14.63
CA LYS A 104 9.25 0.11 -15.78
C LYS A 104 7.84 -0.40 -15.47
N GLY A 105 7.54 -0.65 -14.20
CA GLY A 105 6.20 -0.97 -13.71
C GLY A 105 5.93 -0.30 -12.37
N ILE A 106 5.05 -0.89 -11.57
CA ILE A 106 4.63 -0.28 -10.29
C ILE A 106 5.05 -1.06 -9.05
N LEU A 107 5.74 -2.21 -9.18
CA LEU A 107 6.16 -3.00 -8.01
C LEU A 107 7.37 -2.40 -7.29
N GLY A 108 7.48 -2.70 -6.00
CA GLY A 108 8.55 -2.26 -5.12
C GLY A 108 8.44 -0.78 -4.75
N GLU A 109 9.59 -0.16 -4.54
CA GLU A 109 9.69 1.25 -4.19
C GLU A 109 9.31 2.12 -5.39
N ASN A 110 8.22 2.85 -5.26
CA ASN A 110 7.62 3.66 -6.30
C ASN A 110 7.63 5.13 -5.88
N LYS A 111 8.49 5.93 -6.52
CA LYS A 111 8.58 7.37 -6.26
C LYS A 111 7.33 8.14 -6.71
N GLU A 112 6.49 7.53 -7.54
CA GLU A 112 5.23 8.09 -8.02
C GLU A 112 4.00 7.48 -7.32
N ILE A 113 4.15 7.01 -6.08
CA ILE A 113 3.06 6.37 -5.33
C ILE A 113 1.83 7.28 -5.18
N ASN A 114 2.03 8.59 -5.02
CA ASN A 114 0.95 9.57 -4.89
C ASN A 114 0.06 9.60 -6.14
N LYS A 115 0.67 9.70 -7.32
CA LYS A 115 -0.04 9.61 -8.62
C LYS A 115 -0.75 8.27 -8.80
N LEU A 116 -0.15 7.17 -8.32
CA LEU A 116 -0.79 5.86 -8.38
C LEU A 116 -2.04 5.80 -7.49
N ILE A 117 -1.98 6.37 -6.29
CA ILE A 117 -3.15 6.44 -5.38
C ILE A 117 -4.26 7.27 -5.99
N GLU A 118 -3.97 8.44 -6.55
CA GLU A 118 -4.96 9.29 -7.24
C GLU A 118 -5.72 8.52 -8.34
N ARG A 119 -5.00 7.72 -9.13
CA ARG A 119 -5.60 6.89 -10.19
C ARG A 119 -6.47 5.75 -9.65
N MET A 120 -6.37 5.41 -8.37
CA MET A 120 -7.07 4.32 -7.69
C MET A 120 -8.18 4.80 -6.74
N LEU A 121 -8.28 6.11 -6.49
CA LEU A 121 -9.36 6.79 -5.74
C LEU A 121 -10.56 7.09 -6.64
#